data_AF-A0A935CPR6-F1
#
_entry.id   AF-A0A935CPR6-F1
#
_cell.length_a   1.000
_cell.length_b   1.000
_cell.length_c   1.000
_cell.angle_alpha   90.00
_cell.angle_beta   90.00
_cell.angle_gamma   90.00
#
_symmetry.space_group_name_H-M   'P 1'
#
loop_
_entity.id
_entity.type
_entity.pdbx_description
1 polymer ?
#
loop_
_entity_poly.entity_id
_entity_poly.type
_entity_poly.pdbx_seq_one_letter_code
_entity_poly.pdbx_strand_id
1 'polypeptide(L)'
;MLHRHLTHQQFALAAIDDVIARGKRPDCAALRRAALADRATLEKVLRVCQAHVADPYAQRYHFWKQYAERDTLPDWEQVLAAAAHLQCAPIALS
;
A
#
# COMPACT_ATOMS: atom_id res chain seq x y z
N MET A 1 15.27 12.22 16.64
CA MET A 1 14.25 13.24 16.38
C MET A 1 12.91 12.54 16.23
N LEU A 2 11.94 12.87 17.08
CA LEU A 2 10.65 12.19 17.21
C LEU A 2 9.77 12.45 15.98
N HIS A 3 9.44 11.40 15.23
CA HIS A 3 8.46 11.48 14.13
C HIS A 3 7.05 11.70 14.70
N ARG A 4 6.74 12.97 14.97
CA ARG A 4 5.47 13.46 15.49
C ARG A 4 4.55 13.82 14.32
N HIS A 5 3.93 12.81 13.70
CA HIS A 5 2.91 13.03 12.64
C HIS A 5 1.83 11.94 12.55
N LEU A 6 1.57 11.21 13.64
CA LEU A 6 0.48 10.21 13.69
C LEU A 6 -0.73 10.71 14.48
N THR A 7 -1.03 12.00 14.39
CA THR A 7 -2.15 12.60 15.11
C THR A 7 -2.93 13.48 14.12
N HIS A 8 -3.97 12.90 13.51
CA HIS A 8 -5.09 13.55 12.81
C HIS A 8 -5.04 13.90 11.31
N GLN A 9 -4.11 13.37 10.50
CA GLN A 9 -4.33 13.32 9.04
C GLN A 9 -4.21 11.87 8.56
N GLN A 10 -5.35 11.17 8.52
CA GLN A 10 -5.46 9.81 8.00
C GLN A 10 -4.86 9.76 6.58
N PHE A 11 -3.75 9.03 6.43
CA PHE A 11 -3.08 8.73 5.16
C PHE A 11 -2.90 9.94 4.23
N ALA A 12 -2.10 10.92 4.67
CA ALA A 12 -1.54 11.92 3.75
C ALA A 12 -0.65 11.24 2.70
N LEU A 13 -0.50 11.83 1.50
CA LEU A 13 0.25 11.22 0.38
C LEU A 13 1.67 10.82 0.77
N ALA A 14 2.40 11.66 1.51
CA ALA A 14 3.75 11.37 1.97
C ALA A 14 3.82 10.19 2.96
N ALA A 15 2.78 10.00 3.78
CA ALA A 15 2.71 8.86 4.69
C ALA A 15 2.45 7.55 3.91
N ILE A 16 1.57 7.59 2.90
CA ILE A 16 1.34 6.45 2.01
C ILE A 16 2.62 6.07 1.27
N ASP A 17 3.31 7.07 0.70
CA ASP A 17 4.58 6.89 0.03
C ASP A 17 5.62 6.24 0.94
N ASP A 18 5.79 6.75 2.17
CA ASP A 18 6.70 6.19 3.16
C ASP A 18 6.36 4.73 3.52
N VAL A 19 5.08 4.39 3.67
CA VAL A 19 4.63 3.01 3.93
C VAL A 19 5.01 2.08 2.78
N ILE A 20 4.77 2.48 1.53
CA ILE A 20 5.09 1.70 0.34
C ILE A 20 6.63 1.58 0.18
N ALA A 21 7.36 2.68 0.38
CA ALA A 21 8.80 2.76 0.28
C ALA A 21 9.54 1.97 1.38
N ARG A 22 8.97 1.84 2.57
CA ARG A 22 9.55 1.02 3.65
C ARG A 22 9.11 -0.44 3.58
N GLY A 23 7.91 -0.72 3.08
CA GLY A 23 7.39 -2.08 2.94
C GLY A 23 7.27 -2.83 4.26
N LYS A 24 7.11 -2.12 5.39
CA LYS A 24 6.96 -2.76 6.70
C LYS A 24 5.61 -3.45 6.79
N ARG A 25 5.61 -4.73 7.12
CA ARG A 25 4.41 -5.58 7.28
C ARG A 25 3.25 -4.91 8.07
N PRO A 26 3.46 -4.38 9.29
CA PRO A 26 2.35 -3.78 10.06
C PRO A 26 1.79 -2.52 9.40
N ASP A 27 2.65 -1.71 8.79
CA ASP A 27 2.27 -0.47 8.14
C ASP A 27 1.50 -0.74 6.84
N CYS A 28 1.96 -1.74 6.06
CA CYS A 28 1.27 -2.21 4.85
C CYS A 28 -0.11 -2.80 5.19
N ALA A 29 -0.23 -3.54 6.29
CA ALA A 29 -1.51 -4.06 6.77
C ALA A 29 -2.46 -2.93 7.23
N ALA A 30 -1.95 -1.87 7.86
CA ALA A 30 -2.73 -0.70 8.23
C ALA A 30 -3.22 0.07 6.99
N LEU A 31 -2.33 0.33 6.01
CA LEU A 31 -2.68 0.97 4.75
C LEU A 31 -3.74 0.17 3.99
N ARG A 32 -3.60 -1.16 3.95
CA ARG A 32 -4.60 -2.04 3.33
C ARG A 32 -5.96 -1.94 4.00
N ARG A 33 -6.02 -2.00 5.33
CA ARG A 33 -7.30 -1.87 6.07
C ARG A 33 -7.97 -0.53 5.78
N ALA A 34 -7.21 0.55 5.71
CA ALA A 34 -7.74 1.86 5.38
C ALA A 34 -8.22 1.96 3.92
N ALA A 35 -7.44 1.44 2.97
CA ALA A 35 -7.81 1.35 1.56
C ALA A 35 -9.11 0.55 1.34
N LEU A 36 -9.33 -0.52 2.11
CA LEU A 36 -10.58 -1.31 2.05
C LEU A 36 -11.76 -0.60 2.72
N ALA A 37 -11.52 0.20 3.74
CA ALA A 37 -12.57 0.93 4.46
C ALA A 37 -12.99 2.23 3.77
N ASP A 38 -12.11 2.83 2.96
CA ASP A 38 -12.31 4.13 2.35
C ASP A 38 -11.73 4.21 0.93
N ARG A 39 -12.61 4.44 -0.05
CA ARG A 39 -12.24 4.59 -1.46
C ARG A 39 -11.33 5.80 -1.70
N ALA A 40 -11.46 6.88 -0.93
CA ALA A 40 -10.58 8.03 -1.07
C ALA A 40 -9.13 7.69 -0.68
N THR A 41 -8.93 6.75 0.23
CA THR A 41 -7.59 6.23 0.56
C THR A 41 -7.00 5.42 -0.60
N LEU A 42 -7.81 4.62 -1.30
CA LEU A 42 -7.41 3.93 -2.54
C LEU A 42 -6.96 4.90 -3.64
N GLU A 43 -7.70 5.99 -3.85
CA GLU A 43 -7.34 7.02 -4.84
C GLU A 43 -6.00 7.69 -4.53
N LYS A 44 -5.73 7.94 -3.26
CA LYS A 44 -4.43 8.47 -2.81
C LYS A 44 -3.30 7.49 -3.07
N VAL A 45 -3.51 6.19 -2.83
CA VAL A 45 -2.55 5.13 -3.16
C VAL A 45 -2.25 5.13 -4.67
N LEU A 46 -3.27 5.21 -5.52
CA LEU A 46 -3.07 5.32 -6.97
C LEU A 46 -2.23 6.53 -7.34
N ARG A 47 -2.55 7.70 -6.78
CA ARG A 47 -1.82 8.93 -7.04
C ARG A 47 -0.35 8.83 -6.66
N VAL A 48 -0.03 8.24 -5.51
CA VAL A 48 1.35 7.98 -5.10
C VAL A 48 2.01 7.04 -6.11
N CYS A 49 1.40 5.90 -6.43
CA CYS A 49 2.02 4.92 -7.32
C CYS A 49 2.22 5.42 -8.75
N GLN A 50 1.35 6.30 -9.26
CA GLN A 50 1.49 6.92 -10.58
C GLN A 50 2.80 7.70 -10.73
N ALA A 51 3.31 8.32 -9.67
CA ALA A 51 4.58 9.04 -9.71
C ALA A 51 5.80 8.11 -9.93
N HIS A 52 5.64 6.80 -9.68
CA HIS A 52 6.71 5.81 -9.77
C HIS A 52 6.54 4.84 -10.95
N VAL A 53 5.54 5.04 -11.82
CA VAL A 53 5.26 4.12 -12.94
C VAL A 53 6.40 4.04 -13.96
N ALA A 54 7.19 5.11 -14.09
CA ALA A 54 8.34 5.16 -15.00
C ALA A 54 9.57 4.41 -14.48
N ASP A 55 9.62 4.07 -13.19
CA ASP A 55 10.73 3.32 -12.60
C ASP A 55 10.44 1.81 -12.64
N PRO A 56 11.09 1.03 -13.51
CA PRO A 56 10.85 -0.41 -13.61
C PRO A 56 11.28 -1.19 -12.34
N TYR A 57 12.12 -0.60 -11.48
CA TYR A 57 12.59 -1.23 -10.24
C TYR A 57 11.70 -0.92 -9.04
N ALA A 58 10.72 -0.03 -9.17
CA ALA A 58 9.75 0.34 -8.15
C ALA A 58 8.65 -0.75 -7.95
N GLN A 59 9.04 -2.02 -7.83
CA GLN A 59 8.13 -3.19 -7.80
C GLN A 59 6.99 -3.05 -6.77
N ARG A 60 7.27 -2.45 -5.61
CA ARG A 60 6.26 -2.21 -4.56
C ARG A 60 5.19 -1.22 -5.00
N TYR A 61 5.56 -0.17 -5.72
CA TYR A 61 4.61 0.81 -6.26
C TYR A 61 3.80 0.20 -7.41
N HIS A 62 4.41 -0.60 -8.27
CA HIS A 62 3.69 -1.35 -9.30
C HIS A 62 2.66 -2.30 -8.70
N PHE A 63 3.03 -3.00 -7.63
CA PHE A 63 2.12 -3.87 -6.88
C PHE A 63 0.94 -3.09 -6.30
N TRP A 64 1.19 -1.99 -5.57
CA TRP A 64 0.13 -1.19 -4.96
C TRP A 64 -0.75 -0.49 -6.00
N LYS A 65 -0.20 -0.10 -7.16
CA LYS A 65 -0.97 0.40 -8.31
C LYS A 65 -1.94 -0.66 -8.82
N GLN A 66 -1.44 -1.85 -9.14
CA GLN A 66 -2.26 -2.95 -9.62
C GLN A 66 -3.32 -3.36 -8.59
N TYR A 67 -2.97 -3.32 -7.30
CA TYR A 67 -3.91 -3.57 -6.21
C TYR A 67 -5.04 -2.53 -6.20
N ALA A 68 -4.72 -1.25 -6.33
CA ALA A 68 -5.72 -0.19 -6.24
C ALA A 68 -6.55 0.02 -7.53
N GLU A 69 -6.03 -0.42 -8.68
CA GLU A 69 -6.74 -0.46 -9.97
C GLU A 69 -7.77 -1.60 -10.04
N ARG A 70 -7.52 -2.70 -9.31
CA ARG A 70 -8.46 -3.82 -9.20
C ARG A 70 -9.56 -3.47 -8.18
N ASP A 71 -10.56 -2.74 -8.66
CA ASP A 71 -11.78 -2.37 -7.91
C ASP A 71 -12.53 -3.60 -7.36
N THR A 72 -12.35 -4.76 -8.00
CA THR A 72 -12.85 -6.07 -7.57
C THR A 72 -11.74 -6.89 -6.93
N LEU A 73 -11.92 -7.23 -5.64
CA LEU A 73 -11.07 -8.13 -4.86
C LEU A 73 -10.75 -9.42 -5.65
N PRO A 74 -9.51 -9.61 -6.15
CA PRO A 74 -9.07 -10.92 -6.59
C PRO A 74 -8.92 -11.84 -5.38
N ASP A 75 -8.88 -13.15 -5.64
CA ASP A 75 -8.49 -14.15 -4.65
C ASP A 75 -7.18 -13.72 -3.96
N TRP A 76 -7.30 -13.32 -2.70
CA TRP A 76 -6.28 -12.56 -2.00
C TRP A 76 -5.09 -13.45 -1.61
N GLU A 77 -5.25 -14.77 -1.54
CA GLU A 77 -4.14 -15.69 -1.35
C GLU A 77 -3.16 -15.63 -2.52
N GLN A 78 -3.67 -15.54 -3.74
CA GLN A 78 -2.84 -15.58 -4.94
C GLN A 78 -2.03 -14.29 -5.14
N VAL A 79 -2.63 -13.13 -4.82
CA VAL A 79 -1.94 -11.83 -4.87
C VAL A 79 -0.91 -11.71 -3.75
N LEU A 80 -1.17 -12.25 -2.55
CA LEU A 80 -0.20 -12.28 -1.46
C LEU A 80 0.96 -13.24 -1.73
N ALA A 81 0.68 -14.42 -2.30
CA ALA A 81 1.72 -15.37 -2.70
C ALA A 81 2.66 -14.75 -3.75
N ALA A 82 2.10 -14.04 -4.74
CA ALA A 82 2.87 -13.37 -5.78
C ALA A 82 3.69 -12.16 -5.28
N ALA A 83 3.35 -11.61 -4.11
CA ALA A 83 4.00 -10.43 -3.53
C ALA A 83 4.77 -10.73 -2.23
N ALA A 84 4.94 -12.01 -1.88
CA ALA A 84 5.65 -12.43 -0.67
C ALA A 84 7.11 -11.93 -0.64
N HIS A 85 7.74 -11.76 -1.82
CA HIS A 85 9.09 -11.21 -1.94
C HIS A 85 9.18 -9.70 -1.69
N LEU A 86 8.06 -8.97 -1.75
CA LEU A 86 8.03 -7.52 -1.62
C LEU A 86 7.94 -7.03 -0.16
N GLN A 87 7.93 -7.94 0.83
CA GLN A 87 7.84 -7.67 2.28
C GLN A 87 6.57 -6.91 2.74
N CYS A 88 5.73 -6.44 1.80
CA CYS A 88 4.46 -5.77 2.02
C CYS A 88 3.28 -6.72 2.33
N ALA A 89 3.47 -8.04 2.28
CA ALA A 89 2.38 -9.00 2.44
C ALA A 89 1.76 -8.91 3.85
N PRO A 90 0.48 -8.51 3.99
CA PRO A 90 -0.25 -8.70 5.23
C PRO A 90 -0.23 -10.19 5.60
N ILE A 91 0.06 -10.44 6.86
CA ILE A 91 -0.06 -11.78 7.45
C ILE A 91 -1.50 -12.23 7.20
N ALA A 92 -1.67 -13.39 6.56
CA ALA A 92 -2.94 -14.10 6.58
C ALA A 92 -3.34 -14.22 8.05
N LEU A 93 -4.42 -13.53 8.44
CA LEU A 93 -5.00 -13.62 9.77
C LEU A 93 -5.52 -15.06 9.94
N SER A 94 -4.82 -15.86 10.75
CA SER A 94 -5.44 -16.91 11.56
C SER A 94 -5.97 -16.28 12.85
#